data_AF-A0A5C8LVZ5-F1
#
_entry.id   AF-A0A5C8LVZ5-F1
#
_cell.length_a   1.000
_cell.length_b   1.000
_cell.length_c   1.000
_cell.angle_alpha   90.00
_cell.angle_beta   90.00
_cell.angle_gamma   90.00
#
_symmetry.space_group_name_H-M   'P 1'
#
loop_
_entity.id
_entity.type
_entity.pdbx_description
1 polymer ?
#
loop_
_entity_poly.entity_id
_entity_poly.type
_entity_poly.pdbx_seq_one_letter_code
_entity_poly.pdbx_strand_id
1 'polypeptide(L)'
;MNLADMLSYADIHDLGRIAHTYNCECNGHSKNELIQSILNTALRREIFQKQIENLNLEDIRFLNSLLFDPRNAFSIEELTARVRQARFQQEDKSDWNPREMIIKFKQLGWLFNGYSQQTKYLFHVPQDLKNRFSDVLTSQFKQALKLTDEPNVYRDEQMLIVEDIFHFLTYISHHDEIPLTADGAMYKRQLQQIIDRLSVQEEMVPRGVWRFGYGRMFKEYPNRFSFIYDYCYYHQYIREQAQTLHLTEEGKTRLLERKKENLADVYRFWLRLYKNPIPNVQSIAQWIERLGGNWVTAGSLGGVLCQLVKPFYYDTSESIVEQRILQMMMHLGLIRIGEDQEEGSVIQVTKLGKKVIQGTFVAEEDKIELYAEQ
;
A
#
# COMPACT_ATOMS: atom_id res chain seq x y z
N MET A 1 21.35 -5.58 -7.99
CA MET A 1 21.83 -6.22 -9.23
C MET A 1 20.88 -5.87 -10.34
N ASN A 2 21.45 -5.50 -11.47
CA ASN A 2 20.73 -5.10 -12.67
C ASN A 2 20.55 -6.30 -13.61
N LEU A 3 19.79 -6.12 -14.70
CA LEU A 3 19.53 -7.19 -15.66
C LEU A 3 20.82 -7.76 -16.24
N ALA A 4 21.78 -6.90 -16.61
CA ALA A 4 23.07 -7.33 -17.15
C ALA A 4 23.81 -8.26 -16.20
N ASP A 5 23.82 -7.97 -14.89
CA ASP A 5 24.43 -8.83 -13.89
C ASP A 5 23.72 -10.19 -13.86
N MET A 6 22.38 -10.19 -13.82
CA MET A 6 21.58 -11.43 -13.75
C MET A 6 21.77 -12.32 -14.98
N LEU A 7 21.83 -11.74 -16.18
CA LEU A 7 22.11 -12.46 -17.42
C LEU A 7 23.49 -13.11 -17.41
N SER A 8 24.49 -12.48 -16.78
CA SER A 8 25.83 -13.05 -16.65
C SER A 8 25.86 -14.32 -15.78
N TYR A 9 24.97 -14.44 -14.80
CA TYR A 9 24.86 -15.61 -13.93
C TYR A 9 23.89 -16.68 -14.45
N ALA A 10 22.94 -16.31 -15.31
CA ALA A 10 21.99 -17.25 -15.90
C ALA A 10 22.69 -18.35 -16.71
N ASP A 11 22.11 -19.56 -16.70
CA ASP A 11 22.59 -20.65 -17.55
C ASP A 11 22.21 -20.42 -19.02
N ILE A 12 22.90 -21.12 -19.92
CA ILE A 12 22.70 -20.94 -21.37
C ILE A 12 21.30 -21.34 -21.84
N HIS A 13 20.62 -22.25 -21.14
CA HIS A 13 19.27 -22.67 -21.51
C HIS A 13 18.24 -21.60 -21.13
N ASP A 14 18.35 -21.00 -19.96
CA ASP A 14 17.52 -19.88 -19.54
C ASP A 14 17.74 -18.66 -20.45
N LEU A 15 19.00 -18.37 -20.82
CA LEU A 15 19.30 -17.32 -21.81
C LEU A 15 18.71 -17.65 -23.19
N GLY A 16 18.81 -18.89 -23.65
CA GLY A 16 18.21 -19.34 -24.91
C GLY A 16 16.69 -19.17 -24.94
N ARG A 17 16.01 -19.48 -23.82
CA ARG A 17 14.56 -19.26 -23.69
C ARG A 17 14.20 -17.78 -23.77
N ILE A 18 14.93 -16.92 -23.06
CA ILE A 18 14.71 -15.47 -23.09
C ILE A 18 14.92 -14.95 -24.52
N ALA A 19 16.04 -15.29 -25.16
CA ALA A 19 16.33 -14.88 -26.53
C ALA A 19 15.24 -15.33 -27.51
N HIS A 20 14.73 -16.56 -27.37
CA HIS A 20 13.62 -17.06 -28.18
C HIS A 20 12.32 -16.26 -27.96
N THR A 21 11.96 -15.96 -26.71
CA THR A 21 10.77 -15.15 -26.37
C THR A 21 10.78 -13.78 -27.05
N TYR A 22 11.96 -13.15 -27.17
CA TYR A 22 12.12 -11.85 -27.82
C TYR A 22 12.43 -11.95 -29.33
N ASN A 23 12.47 -13.16 -29.92
CA ASN A 23 12.89 -13.41 -31.29
C ASN A 23 14.25 -12.76 -31.63
N CYS A 24 15.21 -12.89 -30.72
CA CYS A 24 16.56 -12.38 -30.90
C CYS A 24 17.29 -13.11 -32.04
N GLU A 25 17.94 -12.35 -32.93
CA GLU A 25 18.87 -12.90 -33.92
C GLU A 25 20.22 -13.16 -33.25
N CYS A 26 20.54 -14.43 -32.96
CA CYS A 26 21.81 -14.84 -32.35
C CYS A 26 22.08 -16.34 -32.50
N ASN A 27 23.35 -16.73 -32.44
CA ASN A 27 23.76 -18.12 -32.28
C ASN A 27 23.52 -18.61 -30.85
N GLY A 28 22.61 -19.59 -30.68
CA GLY A 28 22.21 -20.14 -29.38
C GLY A 28 23.31 -20.89 -28.61
N HIS A 29 24.50 -21.07 -29.19
CA HIS A 29 25.62 -21.77 -28.55
C HIS A 29 26.61 -20.85 -27.82
N SER A 30 26.54 -19.52 -28.02
CA SER A 30 27.43 -18.56 -27.38
C SER A 30 26.69 -17.79 -26.29
N LYS A 31 27.08 -18.01 -25.03
CA LYS A 31 26.50 -17.28 -23.88
C LYS A 31 26.65 -15.76 -24.03
N ASN A 32 27.82 -15.28 -24.44
CA ASN A 32 28.06 -13.85 -24.62
C ASN A 32 27.19 -13.26 -25.74
N GLU A 33 27.03 -14.00 -26.85
CA GLU A 33 26.19 -13.55 -27.96
C GLU A 33 24.71 -13.48 -27.59
N LEU A 34 24.22 -14.47 -26.84
CA LEU A 34 22.86 -14.48 -26.26
C LEU A 34 22.65 -13.27 -25.35
N ILE A 35 23.57 -13.01 -24.41
CA ILE A 35 23.46 -11.88 -23.47
C ILE A 35 23.40 -10.55 -24.25
N GLN A 36 24.30 -10.35 -25.22
CA GLN A 36 24.33 -9.13 -26.02
C GLN A 36 23.06 -8.95 -26.85
N SER A 37 22.56 -10.03 -27.48
CA SER A 37 21.34 -9.97 -28.28
C SER A 37 20.10 -9.69 -27.43
N ILE A 38 19.99 -10.29 -26.23
CA ILE A 38 18.94 -10.01 -25.25
C ILE A 38 18.99 -8.56 -24.80
N LEU A 39 20.16 -8.06 -24.36
CA LEU A 39 20.29 -6.67 -23.92
C LEU A 39 19.96 -5.67 -25.03
N ASN A 40 20.38 -5.95 -26.27
CA ASN A 40 20.11 -5.08 -27.41
C ASN A 40 18.64 -5.10 -27.89
N THR A 41 17.88 -6.14 -27.54
CA THR A 41 16.50 -6.34 -28.03
C THR A 41 15.46 -6.12 -26.93
N ALA A 42 15.54 -6.87 -25.83
CA ALA A 42 14.59 -6.79 -24.71
C ALA A 42 14.61 -5.42 -24.01
N LEU A 43 15.75 -4.72 -24.05
CA LEU A 43 15.85 -3.36 -23.50
C LEU A 43 15.43 -2.24 -24.47
N ARG A 44 15.02 -2.54 -25.71
CA ARG A 44 14.44 -1.51 -26.59
C ARG A 44 13.12 -1.00 -26.00
N ARG A 45 12.91 0.32 -26.03
CA ARG A 45 11.73 0.96 -25.44
C ARG A 45 10.44 0.40 -26.00
N GLU A 46 10.33 0.32 -27.32
CA GLU A 46 9.13 -0.14 -28.04
C GLU A 46 8.81 -1.59 -27.72
N ILE A 47 9.83 -2.48 -27.74
CA ILE A 47 9.65 -3.91 -27.46
C ILE A 47 9.20 -4.10 -26.01
N PHE A 48 9.86 -3.45 -25.06
CA PHE A 48 9.53 -3.58 -23.64
C PHE A 48 8.15 -3.04 -23.31
N GLN A 49 7.79 -1.88 -23.87
CA GLN A 49 6.47 -1.29 -23.70
C GLN A 49 5.38 -2.21 -24.28
N LYS A 50 5.58 -2.76 -25.48
CA LYS A 50 4.67 -3.71 -26.10
C LYS A 50 4.47 -4.97 -25.25
N GLN A 51 5.52 -5.48 -24.59
CA GLN A 51 5.38 -6.63 -23.68
C GLN A 51 4.51 -6.29 -22.47
N ILE A 52 4.61 -5.08 -21.93
CA ILE A 52 3.78 -4.63 -20.80
C ILE A 52 2.34 -4.41 -21.25
N GLU A 53 2.11 -3.83 -22.44
CA GLU A 53 0.77 -3.64 -23.01
C GLU A 53 0.03 -4.96 -23.27
N ASN A 54 0.77 -6.04 -23.55
CA ASN A 54 0.21 -7.38 -23.75
C ASN A 54 -0.06 -8.14 -22.45
N LEU A 55 0.28 -7.59 -21.29
CA LEU A 55 -0.02 -8.22 -20.00
C LEU A 55 -1.52 -8.17 -19.73
N ASN A 56 -2.05 -9.29 -19.24
CA ASN A 56 -3.40 -9.29 -18.71
C ASN A 56 -3.43 -8.65 -17.30
N LEU A 57 -4.62 -8.43 -16.77
CA LEU A 57 -4.75 -7.76 -15.48
C LEU A 57 -4.15 -8.55 -14.31
N GLU A 58 -4.17 -9.89 -14.35
CA GLU A 58 -3.56 -10.71 -13.32
C GLU A 58 -2.03 -10.59 -13.33
N ASP A 59 -1.42 -10.55 -14.51
CA ASP A 59 0.01 -10.28 -14.68
C ASP A 59 0.38 -8.91 -14.12
N ILE A 60 -0.43 -7.87 -14.39
CA ILE A 60 -0.22 -6.50 -13.88
C ILE A 60 -0.31 -6.50 -12.35
N ARG A 61 -1.28 -7.20 -11.75
CA ARG A 61 -1.43 -7.33 -10.29
C ARG A 61 -0.26 -8.07 -9.66
N PHE A 62 0.20 -9.16 -10.27
CA PHE A 62 1.37 -9.89 -9.80
C PHE A 62 2.62 -9.02 -9.90
N LEU A 63 2.84 -8.36 -11.04
CA LEU A 63 3.93 -7.42 -11.22
C LEU A 63 3.88 -6.32 -10.15
N ASN A 64 2.72 -5.71 -9.91
CA ASN A 64 2.49 -4.69 -8.88
C ASN A 64 2.91 -5.16 -7.47
N SER A 65 2.74 -6.44 -7.14
CA SER A 65 3.21 -6.98 -5.86
C SER A 65 4.74 -6.96 -5.72
N LEU A 66 5.48 -6.97 -6.84
CA LEU A 66 6.95 -7.03 -6.88
C LEU A 66 7.61 -5.64 -7.00
N LEU A 67 6.96 -4.67 -7.64
CA LEU A 67 7.59 -3.40 -8.06
C LEU A 67 8.09 -2.53 -6.91
N PHE A 68 7.29 -2.39 -5.86
CA PHE A 68 7.57 -1.52 -4.73
C PHE A 68 8.15 -2.25 -3.51
N ASP A 69 8.47 -3.53 -3.66
CA ASP A 69 9.24 -4.27 -2.65
C ASP A 69 10.73 -3.95 -2.85
N PRO A 70 11.44 -3.39 -1.85
CA PRO A 70 12.87 -3.12 -1.94
C PRO A 70 13.70 -4.41 -1.96
N ARG A 71 13.13 -5.55 -1.54
CA ARG A 71 13.78 -6.85 -1.66
C ARG A 71 13.80 -7.26 -3.12
N ASN A 72 14.95 -7.76 -3.57
CA ASN A 72 15.18 -8.21 -4.94
C ASN A 72 15.27 -9.73 -5.05
N ALA A 73 14.82 -10.46 -4.02
CA ALA A 73 14.87 -11.91 -3.95
C ALA A 73 13.63 -12.41 -3.20
N PHE A 74 13.01 -13.47 -3.70
CA PHE A 74 11.79 -14.07 -3.16
C PHE A 74 11.87 -15.58 -3.19
N SER A 75 11.26 -16.27 -2.23
CA SER A 75 11.12 -17.73 -2.29
C SER A 75 10.02 -18.14 -3.29
N ILE A 76 9.99 -19.42 -3.68
CA ILE A 76 8.92 -19.93 -4.56
C ILE A 76 7.55 -19.88 -3.86
N GLU A 77 7.51 -20.09 -2.54
CA GLU A 77 6.32 -20.01 -1.71
C GLU A 77 5.77 -18.58 -1.69
N GLU A 78 6.64 -17.58 -1.49
CA GLU A 78 6.28 -16.17 -1.51
C GLU A 78 5.72 -15.76 -2.88
N LEU A 79 6.40 -16.14 -3.97
CA LEU A 79 5.91 -15.86 -5.33
C LEU A 79 4.57 -16.55 -5.60
N THR A 80 4.42 -17.80 -5.18
CA THR A 80 3.16 -18.55 -5.34
C THR A 80 2.03 -17.88 -4.57
N ALA A 81 2.29 -17.40 -3.34
CA ALA A 81 1.32 -16.65 -2.56
C ALA A 81 0.90 -15.34 -3.24
N ARG A 82 1.87 -14.59 -3.77
CA ARG A 82 1.61 -13.34 -4.52
C ARG A 82 0.80 -13.58 -5.81
N VAL A 83 1.12 -14.63 -6.56
CA VAL A 83 0.34 -15.02 -7.76
C VAL A 83 -1.09 -15.37 -7.37
N ARG A 84 -1.30 -16.12 -6.27
CA ARG A 84 -2.66 -16.42 -5.76
C ARG A 84 -3.41 -15.18 -5.31
N GLN A 85 -2.74 -14.20 -4.69
CA GLN A 85 -3.35 -12.94 -4.28
C GLN A 85 -3.71 -12.05 -5.48
N ALA A 86 -2.91 -12.07 -6.56
CA ALA A 86 -3.18 -11.33 -7.80
C ALA A 86 -4.45 -11.81 -8.52
N ARG A 87 -4.87 -13.05 -8.28
CA ARG A 87 -6.11 -13.63 -8.80
C ARG A 87 -7.30 -13.29 -7.90
N PHE A 88 -8.18 -12.41 -8.39
CA PHE A 88 -9.36 -11.97 -7.61
C PHE A 88 -10.53 -12.93 -7.72
N GLN A 89 -10.70 -13.55 -8.89
CA GLN A 89 -11.76 -14.53 -9.16
C GLN A 89 -11.17 -15.94 -9.08
N GLN A 90 -11.52 -16.67 -8.03
CA GLN A 90 -11.25 -18.10 -7.93
C GLN A 90 -12.47 -18.83 -8.51
N GLU A 91 -12.42 -19.20 -9.78
CA GLU A 91 -13.36 -20.18 -10.31
C GLU A 91 -12.90 -21.56 -9.84
N ASP A 92 -13.74 -22.26 -9.08
CA ASP A 92 -13.46 -23.55 -8.44
C ASP A 92 -13.15 -24.71 -9.42
N LYS A 93 -13.10 -24.46 -10.74
CA LYS A 93 -12.97 -25.49 -11.78
C LYS A 93 -11.82 -25.27 -12.79
N SER A 94 -10.91 -24.33 -12.57
CA SER A 94 -9.76 -24.16 -13.47
C SER A 94 -8.56 -25.02 -13.04
N ASP A 95 -7.91 -25.73 -13.97
CA ASP A 95 -6.58 -26.37 -13.83
C ASP A 95 -5.43 -25.34 -13.68
N TRP A 96 -5.71 -24.19 -13.08
CA TRP A 96 -4.81 -23.06 -13.02
C TRP A 96 -3.68 -23.33 -12.02
N ASN A 97 -2.45 -23.25 -12.52
CA ASN A 97 -1.25 -23.46 -11.72
C ASN A 97 -0.51 -22.13 -11.52
N PRO A 98 -0.37 -21.62 -10.28
CA PRO A 98 0.39 -20.40 -9.99
C PRO A 98 1.81 -20.40 -10.55
N ARG A 99 2.42 -21.58 -10.70
CA ARG A 99 3.78 -21.72 -11.21
C ARG A 99 3.89 -21.34 -12.69
N GLU A 100 2.80 -21.39 -13.45
CA GLU A 100 2.81 -20.97 -14.87
C GLU A 100 3.11 -19.48 -15.02
N MET A 101 2.55 -18.63 -14.15
CA MET A 101 2.86 -17.20 -14.14
C MET A 101 4.33 -16.93 -13.80
N ILE A 102 4.88 -17.71 -12.85
CA ILE A 102 6.30 -17.63 -12.48
C ILE A 102 7.18 -18.05 -13.66
N ILE A 103 6.84 -19.16 -14.34
CA ILE A 103 7.55 -19.64 -15.54
C ILE A 103 7.49 -18.60 -16.66
N LYS A 104 6.33 -18.00 -16.90
CA LYS A 104 6.15 -16.91 -17.88
C LYS A 104 7.10 -15.74 -17.58
N PHE A 105 7.15 -15.27 -16.34
CA PHE A 105 8.04 -14.16 -15.95
C PHE A 105 9.52 -14.53 -16.06
N LYS A 106 9.89 -15.81 -15.86
CA LYS A 106 11.24 -16.30 -16.17
C LYS A 106 11.55 -16.29 -17.68
N GLN A 107 10.61 -16.76 -18.50
CA GLN A 107 10.77 -16.79 -19.96
C GLN A 107 10.89 -15.39 -20.56
N LEU A 108 10.25 -14.40 -19.94
CA LEU A 108 10.38 -12.98 -20.28
C LEU A 108 11.71 -12.36 -19.81
N GLY A 109 12.51 -13.09 -19.02
CA GLY A 109 13.74 -12.57 -18.43
C GLY A 109 13.50 -11.49 -17.37
N TRP A 110 12.37 -11.56 -16.67
CA TRP A 110 12.00 -10.62 -15.61
C TRP A 110 12.24 -11.19 -14.21
N LEU A 111 12.38 -12.52 -14.14
CA LEU A 111 12.67 -13.27 -12.92
C LEU A 111 13.81 -14.26 -13.19
N PHE A 112 14.78 -14.32 -12.28
CA PHE A 112 15.98 -15.16 -12.42
C PHE A 112 16.14 -16.08 -11.20
N ASN A 113 16.74 -17.25 -11.38
CA ASN A 113 17.15 -18.07 -10.24
C ASN A 113 18.32 -17.39 -9.50
N GLY A 114 18.51 -17.71 -8.22
CA GLY A 114 19.69 -17.29 -7.48
C GLY A 114 20.99 -17.89 -8.03
N TYR A 115 22.06 -17.13 -7.88
CA TYR A 115 23.36 -17.39 -8.50
C TYR A 115 24.40 -18.00 -7.56
N SER A 116 24.11 -18.10 -6.26
CA SER A 116 25.04 -18.64 -5.25
C SER A 116 24.43 -19.85 -4.52
N GLN A 117 25.25 -20.64 -3.82
CA GLN A 117 24.76 -21.75 -3.01
C GLN A 117 23.77 -21.32 -1.92
N GLN A 118 23.92 -20.10 -1.39
CA GLN A 118 23.03 -19.54 -0.39
C GLN A 118 21.73 -19.01 -0.99
N THR A 119 21.73 -18.60 -2.27
CA THR A 119 20.57 -18.00 -2.93
C THR A 119 19.88 -18.92 -3.93
N LYS A 120 20.36 -20.15 -4.15
CA LYS A 120 19.88 -21.07 -5.20
C LYS A 120 18.37 -21.39 -5.18
N TYR A 121 17.70 -21.20 -4.05
CA TYR A 121 16.25 -21.41 -3.89
C TYR A 121 15.44 -20.10 -3.98
N LEU A 122 16.10 -18.97 -4.18
CA LEU A 122 15.48 -17.67 -4.32
C LEU A 122 15.37 -17.28 -5.79
N PHE A 123 14.36 -16.46 -6.07
CA PHE A 123 14.09 -15.87 -7.36
C PHE A 123 14.33 -14.38 -7.29
N HIS A 124 15.15 -13.87 -8.18
CA HIS A 124 15.55 -12.47 -8.22
C HIS A 124 14.83 -11.69 -9.31
N VAL A 125 14.43 -10.47 -8.97
CA VAL A 125 13.90 -9.49 -9.92
C VAL A 125 14.95 -8.37 -10.07
N PRO A 126 15.47 -8.09 -11.28
CA PRO A 126 16.44 -7.03 -11.48
C PRO A 126 15.89 -5.65 -11.10
N GLN A 127 16.71 -4.84 -10.43
CA GLN A 127 16.27 -3.54 -9.90
C GLN A 127 15.97 -2.52 -11.01
N ASP A 128 16.82 -2.48 -12.03
CA ASP A 128 16.64 -1.67 -13.23
C ASP A 128 15.35 -2.03 -13.98
N LEU A 129 14.98 -3.32 -14.03
CA LEU A 129 13.70 -3.74 -14.56
C LEU A 129 12.52 -3.25 -13.72
N LYS A 130 12.55 -3.36 -12.38
CA LYS A 130 11.49 -2.82 -11.51
C LYS A 130 11.24 -1.34 -11.78
N ASN A 131 12.31 -0.56 -11.88
CA ASN A 131 12.23 0.87 -12.17
C ASN A 131 11.57 1.10 -13.53
N ARG A 132 12.01 0.36 -14.56
CA ARG A 132 11.48 0.50 -15.91
C ARG A 132 10.01 0.06 -16.05
N PHE A 133 9.61 -1.02 -15.40
CA PHE A 133 8.19 -1.42 -15.31
C PHE A 133 7.37 -0.32 -14.68
N SER A 134 7.85 0.22 -13.56
CA SER A 134 7.18 1.30 -12.84
C SER A 134 6.99 2.52 -13.74
N ASP A 135 8.00 2.89 -14.53
CA ASP A 135 7.94 4.05 -15.42
C ASP A 135 6.97 3.84 -16.60
N VAL A 136 6.99 2.65 -17.22
CA VAL A 136 6.06 2.34 -18.32
C VAL A 136 4.62 2.29 -17.82
N LEU A 137 4.36 1.58 -16.71
CA LEU A 137 3.02 1.52 -16.12
C LEU A 137 2.56 2.90 -15.63
N THR A 138 3.46 3.72 -15.07
CA THR A 138 3.13 5.12 -14.73
C THR A 138 2.66 5.88 -15.97
N SER A 139 3.36 5.72 -17.10
CA SER A 139 2.98 6.37 -18.36
C SER A 139 1.62 5.90 -18.87
N GLN A 140 1.33 4.60 -18.80
CA GLN A 140 0.04 4.03 -19.21
C GLN A 140 -1.09 4.50 -18.30
N PHE A 141 -0.90 4.43 -16.99
CA PHE A 141 -1.91 4.88 -16.02
C PHE A 141 -2.19 6.37 -16.17
N LYS A 142 -1.16 7.21 -16.40
CA LYS A 142 -1.34 8.65 -16.66
C LYS A 142 -2.17 8.95 -17.89
N GLN A 143 -2.16 8.10 -18.92
CA GLN A 143 -3.02 8.29 -20.10
C GLN A 143 -4.51 8.14 -19.78
N ALA A 144 -4.85 7.38 -18.73
CA ALA A 144 -6.22 7.21 -18.25
C ALA A 144 -6.63 8.28 -17.22
N LEU A 145 -5.70 9.12 -16.74
CA LEU A 145 -6.00 10.15 -15.75
C LEU A 145 -6.55 11.39 -16.41
N LYS A 146 -7.53 12.00 -15.73
CA LYS A 146 -8.01 13.34 -16.04
C LYS A 146 -7.35 14.33 -15.10
N LEU A 147 -6.49 15.17 -15.67
CA LEU A 147 -5.85 16.28 -14.96
C LEU A 147 -6.83 17.44 -14.82
N THR A 148 -6.74 18.14 -13.69
CA THR A 148 -7.47 19.39 -13.45
C THR A 148 -6.51 20.48 -13.01
N ASP A 149 -6.98 21.72 -13.02
CA ASP A 149 -6.31 22.80 -12.31
C ASP A 149 -6.51 22.66 -10.79
N GLU A 150 -5.85 23.53 -10.04
CA GLU A 150 -6.03 23.61 -8.59
C GLU A 150 -7.47 24.04 -8.24
N PRO A 151 -8.20 23.28 -7.42
CA PRO A 151 -9.56 23.62 -7.04
C PRO A 151 -9.60 24.85 -6.14
N ASN A 152 -10.72 25.58 -6.16
CA ASN A 152 -10.91 26.78 -5.33
C ASN A 152 -10.88 26.48 -3.82
N VAL A 153 -11.34 25.29 -3.44
CA VAL A 153 -11.37 24.83 -2.05
C VAL A 153 -10.87 23.40 -1.99
N TYR A 154 -9.92 23.15 -1.10
CA TYR A 154 -9.44 21.82 -0.80
C TYR A 154 -9.14 21.65 0.70
N ARG A 155 -9.20 20.40 1.15
CA ARG A 155 -8.84 19.96 2.49
C ARG A 155 -7.40 19.46 2.49
N ASP A 156 -6.59 20.02 3.38
CA ASP A 156 -5.20 19.63 3.63
C ASP A 156 -4.97 19.51 5.15
N GLU A 157 -4.84 18.28 5.65
CA GLU A 157 -4.70 18.04 7.09
C GLU A 157 -3.24 18.00 7.56
N GLN A 158 -2.25 18.05 6.67
CA GLN A 158 -0.83 18.16 7.01
C GLN A 158 -0.40 17.25 8.19
N MET A 159 0.15 17.82 9.26
CA MET A 159 0.61 17.08 10.44
C MET A 159 -0.45 16.95 11.54
N LEU A 160 -1.71 17.32 11.28
CA LEU A 160 -2.74 17.39 12.33
C LEU A 160 -2.97 16.04 13.03
N ILE A 161 -2.71 14.90 12.37
CA ILE A 161 -2.88 13.57 13.00
C ILE A 161 -1.92 13.39 14.18
N VAL A 162 -0.71 13.92 14.07
CA VAL A 162 0.31 13.87 15.12
C VAL A 162 -0.09 14.77 16.29
N GLU A 163 -0.63 15.94 15.98
CA GLU A 163 -1.17 16.86 17.00
C GLU A 163 -2.37 16.24 17.72
N ASP A 164 -3.26 15.59 16.98
CA ASP A 164 -4.48 14.98 17.54
C ASP A 164 -4.19 13.78 18.42
N ILE A 165 -3.15 12.99 18.12
CA ILE A 165 -2.63 11.96 19.05
C ILE A 165 -2.21 12.62 20.37
N PHE A 166 -1.46 13.72 20.31
CA PHE A 166 -1.03 14.43 21.51
C PHE A 166 -2.21 15.05 22.29
N HIS A 167 -3.17 15.67 21.59
CA HIS A 167 -4.39 16.22 22.19
C HIS A 167 -5.24 15.16 22.86
N PHE A 168 -5.36 13.98 22.25
CA PHE A 168 -6.08 12.85 22.82
C PHE A 168 -5.41 12.36 24.12
N LEU A 169 -4.09 12.11 24.12
CA LEU A 169 -3.38 11.72 25.34
C LEU A 169 -3.50 12.80 26.43
N THR A 170 -3.38 14.08 26.04
CA THR A 170 -3.57 15.22 26.95
C THR A 170 -4.99 15.23 27.53
N TYR A 171 -6.01 14.92 26.74
CA TYR A 171 -7.38 14.84 27.27
C TYR A 171 -7.50 13.78 28.37
N ILE A 172 -6.94 12.59 28.14
CA ILE A 172 -6.96 11.50 29.12
C ILE A 172 -6.19 11.91 30.37
N SER A 173 -5.04 12.58 30.26
CA SER A 173 -4.24 12.96 31.43
C SER A 173 -4.93 13.92 32.41
N HIS A 174 -5.96 14.65 31.95
CA HIS A 174 -6.76 15.54 32.80
C HIS A 174 -7.92 14.81 33.51
N HIS A 175 -8.08 13.51 33.26
CA HIS A 175 -9.10 12.66 33.87
C HIS A 175 -8.41 11.48 34.56
N ASP A 176 -8.83 11.12 35.78
CA ASP A 176 -8.25 9.96 36.47
C ASP A 176 -8.57 8.66 35.73
N GLU A 177 -9.79 8.56 35.20
CA GLU A 177 -10.26 7.46 34.36
C GLU A 177 -11.41 7.91 33.45
N ILE A 178 -11.50 7.32 32.25
CA ILE A 178 -12.64 7.54 31.36
C ILE A 178 -13.50 6.26 31.36
N PRO A 179 -14.79 6.34 31.74
CA PRO A 179 -15.64 5.16 31.75
C PRO A 179 -15.93 4.67 30.33
N LEU A 180 -15.88 3.36 30.17
CA LEU A 180 -16.22 2.63 28.96
C LEU A 180 -17.54 1.88 29.15
N THR A 181 -18.18 1.56 28.04
CA THR A 181 -19.32 0.64 27.99
C THR A 181 -18.84 -0.80 28.17
N ALA A 182 -19.78 -1.74 28.35
CA ALA A 182 -19.46 -3.17 28.43
C ALA A 182 -18.73 -3.68 27.17
N ASP A 183 -18.97 -3.05 26.02
CA ASP A 183 -18.33 -3.38 24.73
C ASP A 183 -17.00 -2.62 24.52
N GLY A 184 -16.51 -1.89 25.53
CA GLY A 184 -15.22 -1.20 25.49
C GLY A 184 -15.23 0.18 24.80
N ALA A 185 -16.38 0.64 24.29
CA ALA A 185 -16.52 1.96 23.69
C ALA A 185 -16.75 3.06 24.73
N MET A 186 -16.22 4.26 24.49
CA MET A 186 -16.51 5.44 25.30
C MET A 186 -17.98 5.87 25.14
N TYR A 187 -18.56 6.37 26.22
CA TYR A 187 -19.89 6.97 26.17
C TYR A 187 -19.90 8.21 25.26
N LYS A 188 -21.03 8.43 24.57
CA LYS A 188 -21.21 9.47 23.54
C LYS A 188 -20.75 10.87 23.97
N ARG A 189 -21.03 11.27 25.23
CA ARG A 189 -20.67 12.61 25.73
C ARG A 189 -19.15 12.77 25.83
N GLN A 190 -18.46 11.78 26.38
CA GLN A 190 -17.01 11.77 26.53
C GLN A 190 -16.33 11.73 25.16
N LEU A 191 -16.82 10.89 24.25
CA LEU A 191 -16.33 10.85 22.88
C LEU A 191 -16.50 12.21 22.17
N GLN A 192 -17.62 12.90 22.37
CA GLN A 192 -17.84 14.23 21.79
C GLN A 192 -16.85 15.26 22.33
N GLN A 193 -16.63 15.27 23.64
CA GLN A 193 -15.67 16.16 24.28
C GLN A 193 -14.23 15.95 23.77
N ILE A 194 -13.88 14.71 23.42
CA ILE A 194 -12.58 14.40 22.80
C ILE A 194 -12.54 14.94 21.37
N ILE A 195 -13.52 14.59 20.54
CA ILE A 195 -13.59 15.02 19.13
C ILE A 195 -13.56 16.54 19.01
N ASP A 196 -14.29 17.26 19.86
CA ASP A 196 -14.34 18.73 19.87
C ASP A 196 -12.98 19.38 20.16
N ARG A 197 -12.04 18.66 20.78
CA ARG A 197 -10.67 19.12 21.05
C ARG A 197 -9.67 18.74 19.97
N LEU A 198 -10.02 17.83 19.07
CA LEU A 198 -9.16 17.48 17.95
C LEU A 198 -9.18 18.61 16.93
N SER A 199 -8.07 18.74 16.21
CA SER A 199 -7.89 19.72 15.15
C SER A 199 -8.83 19.42 13.97
N VAL A 200 -9.16 18.14 13.78
CA VAL A 200 -10.10 17.67 12.77
C VAL A 200 -11.33 17.09 13.46
N GLN A 201 -12.47 17.76 13.31
CA GLN A 201 -13.74 17.33 13.86
C GLN A 201 -14.42 16.36 12.88
N GLU A 202 -14.67 15.15 13.33
CA GLU A 202 -15.44 14.14 12.58
C GLU A 202 -16.86 14.03 13.12
N GLU A 203 -17.79 13.67 12.24
CA GLU A 203 -19.15 13.35 12.66
C GLU A 203 -19.19 12.05 13.46
N MET A 204 -19.99 12.06 14.53
CA MET A 204 -20.26 10.88 15.34
C MET A 204 -20.90 9.76 14.53
N VAL A 205 -20.53 8.53 14.84
CA VAL A 205 -21.19 7.35 14.28
C VAL A 205 -22.67 7.33 14.69
N PRO A 206 -23.61 7.33 13.72
CA PRO A 206 -25.04 7.27 14.05
C PRO A 206 -25.40 5.93 14.68
N ARG A 207 -26.29 5.94 15.68
CA ARG A 207 -26.75 4.71 16.35
C ARG A 207 -27.51 3.81 15.39
N GLY A 208 -27.26 2.51 15.47
CA GLY A 208 -27.97 1.49 14.69
C GLY A 208 -27.53 1.37 13.23
N VAL A 209 -26.57 2.18 12.79
CA VAL A 209 -25.96 2.03 11.47
C VAL A 209 -24.89 0.94 11.55
N TRP A 210 -25.13 -0.15 10.83
CA TRP A 210 -24.12 -1.19 10.67
C TRP A 210 -22.90 -0.62 9.92
N ARG A 211 -21.70 -0.84 10.47
CA ARG A 211 -20.43 -0.38 9.89
C ARG A 211 -19.42 -1.52 9.83
N PHE A 212 -18.70 -1.56 8.72
CA PHE A 212 -17.54 -2.40 8.51
C PHE A 212 -16.33 -1.52 8.23
N GLY A 213 -15.15 -1.95 8.67
CA GLY A 213 -13.87 -1.28 8.45
C GLY A 213 -12.77 -1.90 9.29
N TYR A 214 -11.64 -1.23 9.40
CA TYR A 214 -10.40 -1.83 9.88
C TYR A 214 -9.91 -1.15 11.15
N GLY A 215 -9.40 -1.95 12.08
CA GLY A 215 -9.14 -1.50 13.45
C GLY A 215 -10.07 -2.18 14.45
N ARG A 216 -9.80 -1.94 15.72
CA ARG A 216 -10.56 -2.53 16.83
C ARG A 216 -11.83 -1.72 17.11
N MET A 217 -11.71 -0.39 17.11
CA MET A 217 -12.81 0.51 17.47
C MET A 217 -13.55 1.13 16.27
N PHE A 218 -13.31 0.65 15.06
CA PHE A 218 -13.85 1.25 13.83
C PHE A 218 -15.38 1.33 13.80
N LYS A 219 -16.05 0.35 14.42
CA LYS A 219 -17.51 0.28 14.48
C LYS A 219 -18.10 1.36 15.38
N GLU A 220 -17.34 1.77 16.40
CA GLU A 220 -17.79 2.62 17.49
C GLU A 220 -17.36 4.07 17.30
N TYR A 221 -16.21 4.29 16.67
CA TYR A 221 -15.58 5.60 16.53
C TYR A 221 -15.50 6.06 15.06
N PRO A 222 -15.47 7.38 14.80
CA PRO A 222 -15.17 7.92 13.48
C PRO A 222 -13.80 7.46 12.94
N ASN A 223 -13.58 7.55 11.63
CA ASN A 223 -12.48 6.85 10.96
C ASN A 223 -11.10 7.28 11.49
N ARG A 224 -10.85 8.59 11.53
CA ARG A 224 -9.57 9.14 12.00
C ARG A 224 -9.42 8.94 13.51
N PHE A 225 -10.46 9.18 14.30
CA PHE A 225 -10.37 8.97 15.74
C PHE A 225 -10.17 7.49 16.12
N SER A 226 -10.85 6.55 15.45
CA SER A 226 -10.63 5.12 15.64
C SER A 226 -9.17 4.74 15.38
N PHE A 227 -8.57 5.31 14.33
CA PHE A 227 -7.18 5.07 14.00
C PHE A 227 -6.22 5.62 15.07
N ILE A 228 -6.46 6.85 15.57
CA ILE A 228 -5.69 7.44 16.68
C ILE A 228 -5.78 6.56 17.93
N TYR A 229 -7.00 6.12 18.27
CA TYR A 229 -7.25 5.28 19.43
C TYR A 229 -6.47 3.96 19.34
N ASP A 230 -6.56 3.27 18.20
CA ASP A 230 -5.87 2.01 17.98
C ASP A 230 -4.34 2.19 17.95
N TYR A 231 -3.83 3.32 17.42
CA TYR A 231 -2.41 3.66 17.46
C TYR A 231 -1.92 3.81 18.91
N CYS A 232 -2.62 4.62 19.72
CA CYS A 232 -2.28 4.82 21.13
C CYS A 232 -2.38 3.53 21.94
N TYR A 233 -3.37 2.67 21.66
CA TYR A 233 -3.51 1.38 22.32
C TYR A 233 -2.38 0.43 21.95
N TYR A 234 -2.05 0.31 20.66
CA TYR A 234 -0.98 -0.55 20.17
C TYR A 234 0.38 -0.18 20.75
N HIS A 235 0.67 1.11 20.85
CA HIS A 235 1.90 1.62 21.46
C HIS A 235 1.85 1.69 22.99
N GLN A 236 0.80 1.15 23.61
CA GLN A 236 0.63 1.11 25.07
C GLN A 236 0.63 2.49 25.74
N TYR A 237 0.21 3.55 25.05
CA TYR A 237 0.04 4.88 25.66
C TYR A 237 -1.24 4.95 26.49
N ILE A 238 -2.23 4.17 26.08
CA ILE A 238 -3.50 3.99 26.78
C ILE A 238 -3.69 2.50 27.08
N ARG A 239 -4.49 2.21 28.10
CA ARG A 239 -4.92 0.84 28.43
C ARG A 239 -6.38 0.83 28.86
N GLU A 240 -7.05 -0.26 28.53
CA GLU A 240 -8.41 -0.54 28.96
C GLU A 240 -8.36 -1.57 30.07
N GLN A 241 -8.94 -1.26 31.23
CA GLN A 241 -8.97 -2.17 32.37
C GLN A 241 -10.27 -1.95 33.13
N ALA A 242 -10.97 -3.01 33.54
CA ALA A 242 -12.18 -2.89 34.36
C ALA A 242 -13.25 -1.90 33.83
N GLN A 243 -13.45 -1.85 32.51
CA GLN A 243 -14.37 -0.91 31.84
C GLN A 243 -14.00 0.57 32.01
N THR A 244 -12.73 0.86 32.24
CA THR A 244 -12.18 2.21 32.27
C THR A 244 -10.95 2.30 31.38
N LEU A 245 -10.78 3.47 30.76
CA LEU A 245 -9.63 3.82 29.95
C LEU A 245 -8.70 4.69 30.78
N HIS A 246 -7.42 4.32 30.81
CA HIS A 246 -6.38 5.01 31.55
C HIS A 246 -5.19 5.36 30.66
N LEU A 247 -4.52 6.47 30.99
CA LEU A 247 -3.20 6.79 30.48
C LEU A 247 -2.14 5.93 31.19
N THR A 248 -1.25 5.29 30.45
CA THR A 248 -0.15 4.49 31.00
C THR A 248 1.03 5.37 31.42
N GLU A 249 2.04 4.79 32.08
CA GLU A 249 3.29 5.50 32.40
C GLU A 249 4.06 5.94 31.14
N GLU A 250 4.03 5.14 30.07
CA GLU A 250 4.61 5.53 28.77
C GLU A 250 3.86 6.73 28.18
N GLY A 251 2.52 6.70 28.21
CA GLY A 251 1.69 7.83 27.77
C GLY A 251 1.96 9.10 28.58
N LYS A 252 2.11 8.99 29.91
CA LYS A 252 2.47 10.12 30.79
C LYS A 252 3.85 10.68 30.46
N THR A 253 4.85 9.82 30.28
CA THR A 253 6.22 10.22 29.96
C THR A 253 6.27 11.03 28.66
N ARG A 254 5.54 10.58 27.64
CA ARG A 254 5.44 11.31 26.36
C ARG A 254 4.86 12.71 26.51
N LEU A 255 3.82 12.87 27.33
CA LEU A 255 3.23 14.18 27.61
C LEU A 255 4.19 15.08 28.37
N LEU A 256 4.87 14.56 29.39
CA LEU A 256 5.87 15.30 30.17
C LEU A 256 7.02 15.81 29.31
N GLU A 257 7.52 14.96 28.40
CA GLU A 257 8.57 15.30 27.43
C GLU A 257 8.06 16.16 26.27
N ARG A 258 6.74 16.37 26.15
CA ARG A 258 6.08 16.98 24.99
C ARG A 258 6.50 16.32 23.67
N LYS A 259 6.73 15.01 23.72
CA LYS A 259 7.21 14.22 22.60
C LYS A 259 6.05 13.95 21.65
N LYS A 260 6.13 14.52 20.45
CA LYS A 260 5.19 14.27 19.35
C LYS A 260 5.62 13.05 18.55
N GLU A 261 4.66 12.37 17.95
CA GLU A 261 4.92 11.21 17.10
C GLU A 261 5.59 11.60 15.78
N ASN A 262 6.37 10.67 15.24
CA ASN A 262 6.87 10.77 13.89
C ASN A 262 5.79 10.30 12.91
N LEU A 263 5.43 11.14 11.93
CA LEU A 263 4.43 10.80 10.91
C LEU A 263 4.80 9.51 10.14
N ALA A 264 6.07 9.22 9.92
CA ALA A 264 6.48 7.98 9.25
C ALA A 264 6.12 6.74 10.08
N ASP A 265 6.19 6.82 11.41
CA ASP A 265 5.79 5.71 12.30
C ASP A 265 4.26 5.56 12.36
N VAL A 266 3.53 6.68 12.36
CA VAL A 266 2.05 6.69 12.24
C VAL A 266 1.60 6.10 10.90
N TYR A 267 2.22 6.49 9.80
CA TYR A 267 1.97 5.93 8.47
C TYR A 267 2.31 4.44 8.40
N ARG A 268 3.44 4.02 9.00
CA ARG A 268 3.82 2.61 9.09
C ARG A 268 2.76 1.81 9.86
N PHE A 269 2.25 2.34 10.96
CA PHE A 269 1.16 1.70 11.70
C PHE A 269 -0.10 1.54 10.84
N TRP A 270 -0.50 2.57 10.08
CA TRP A 270 -1.62 2.47 9.14
C TRP A 270 -1.43 1.35 8.11
N LEU A 271 -0.26 1.30 7.46
CA LEU A 271 0.06 0.23 6.52
C LEU A 271 -0.08 -1.16 7.15
N ARG A 272 0.50 -1.37 8.34
CA ARG A 272 0.47 -2.67 9.03
C ARG A 272 -0.93 -3.06 9.49
N LEU A 273 -1.74 -2.08 9.92
CA LEU A 273 -3.12 -2.30 10.34
C LEU A 273 -4.02 -2.67 9.15
N TYR A 274 -3.82 -2.02 8.00
CA TYR A 274 -4.65 -2.20 6.81
C TYR A 274 -4.16 -3.32 5.89
N LYS A 275 -3.00 -3.93 6.19
CA LYS A 275 -2.37 -4.96 5.35
C LYS A 275 -3.20 -6.25 5.23
N ASN A 276 -3.83 -6.68 6.31
CA ASN A 276 -4.70 -7.86 6.28
C ASN A 276 -5.87 -7.70 5.29
N PRO A 277 -6.70 -6.64 5.39
CA PRO A 277 -7.79 -6.43 4.44
C PRO A 277 -7.32 -6.03 3.05
N ILE A 278 -6.21 -5.29 2.95
CA ILE A 278 -5.66 -4.76 1.70
C ILE A 278 -4.16 -5.13 1.60
N PRO A 279 -3.83 -6.36 1.15
CA PRO A 279 -2.44 -6.84 1.11
C PRO A 279 -1.47 -5.89 0.39
N ASN A 280 -1.95 -5.23 -0.67
CA ASN A 280 -1.15 -4.33 -1.50
C ASN A 280 -1.32 -2.85 -1.15
N VAL A 281 -1.83 -2.49 0.04
CA VAL A 281 -2.06 -1.09 0.46
C VAL A 281 -0.84 -0.20 0.25
N GLN A 282 0.37 -0.72 0.54
CA GLN A 282 1.61 0.02 0.32
C GLN A 282 1.87 0.29 -1.17
N SER A 283 1.70 -0.71 -2.04
CA SER A 283 1.86 -0.52 -3.49
C SER A 283 0.85 0.48 -4.04
N ILE A 284 -0.39 0.48 -3.54
CA ILE A 284 -1.39 1.46 -3.95
C ILE A 284 -1.01 2.87 -3.50
N ALA A 285 -0.51 3.06 -2.27
CA ALA A 285 0.00 4.35 -1.81
C ALA A 285 1.17 4.86 -2.68
N GLN A 286 2.07 3.97 -3.12
CA GLN A 286 3.15 4.31 -4.04
C GLN A 286 2.63 4.71 -5.43
N TRP A 287 1.58 4.07 -5.93
CA TRP A 287 0.92 4.51 -7.17
C TRP A 287 0.26 5.87 -7.02
N ILE A 288 -0.45 6.11 -5.92
CA ILE A 288 -1.04 7.42 -5.63
C ILE A 288 0.05 8.49 -5.63
N GLU A 289 1.21 8.25 -5.00
CA GLU A 289 2.36 9.17 -5.05
C GLU A 289 2.83 9.48 -6.47
N ARG A 290 3.00 8.45 -7.31
CA ARG A 290 3.50 8.60 -8.69
C ARG A 290 2.49 9.28 -9.63
N LEU A 291 1.20 9.06 -9.39
CA LEU A 291 0.10 9.50 -10.26
C LEU A 291 -0.46 10.86 -9.83
N GLY A 292 -0.50 11.15 -8.53
CA GLY A 292 -1.10 12.34 -7.94
C GLY A 292 -0.14 13.53 -7.76
N GLY A 293 0.89 13.65 -8.58
CA GLY A 293 1.81 14.81 -8.50
C GLY A 293 1.17 16.15 -8.87
N ASN A 294 0.18 16.11 -9.76
CA ASN A 294 -0.72 17.21 -10.09
C ASN A 294 -2.12 16.89 -9.58
N TRP A 295 -3.04 17.86 -9.63
CA TRP A 295 -4.45 17.61 -9.36
C TRP A 295 -5.04 16.67 -10.42
N VAL A 296 -5.64 15.58 -9.94
CA VAL A 296 -6.27 14.55 -10.77
C VAL A 296 -7.65 14.23 -10.22
N THR A 297 -8.60 13.90 -11.09
CA THR A 297 -9.94 13.51 -10.62
C THR A 297 -9.89 12.19 -9.86
N ALA A 298 -10.59 12.12 -8.72
CA ALA A 298 -10.69 10.91 -7.93
C ALA A 298 -11.30 9.76 -8.74
N GLY A 299 -12.27 10.05 -9.62
CA GLY A 299 -12.89 9.07 -10.51
C GLY A 299 -11.90 8.44 -11.51
N SER A 300 -11.07 9.25 -12.18
CA SER A 300 -10.09 8.71 -13.14
C SER A 300 -8.99 7.90 -12.45
N LEU A 301 -8.54 8.36 -11.27
CA LEU A 301 -7.59 7.61 -10.47
C LEU A 301 -8.20 6.30 -9.95
N GLY A 302 -9.44 6.34 -9.48
CA GLY A 302 -10.20 5.16 -9.05
C GLY A 302 -10.34 4.13 -10.18
N GLY A 303 -10.62 4.58 -11.41
CA GLY A 303 -10.71 3.71 -12.59
C GLY A 303 -9.44 2.89 -12.87
N VAL A 304 -8.27 3.41 -12.49
CA VAL A 304 -6.99 2.69 -12.56
C VAL A 304 -6.77 1.82 -11.32
N LEU A 305 -6.89 2.41 -10.12
CA LEU A 305 -6.47 1.75 -8.87
C LEU A 305 -7.42 0.64 -8.42
N CYS A 306 -8.74 0.75 -8.67
CA CYS A 306 -9.71 -0.28 -8.29
C CYS A 306 -9.39 -1.63 -8.96
N GLN A 307 -8.82 -1.61 -10.16
CA GLN A 307 -8.41 -2.82 -10.86
C GLN A 307 -7.27 -3.56 -10.14
N LEU A 308 -6.51 -2.87 -9.29
CA LEU A 308 -5.41 -3.43 -8.52
C LEU A 308 -5.82 -3.82 -7.09
N VAL A 309 -7.01 -3.47 -6.63
CA VAL A 309 -7.46 -3.69 -5.25
C VAL A 309 -8.52 -4.78 -5.19
N LYS A 310 -8.28 -5.82 -4.38
CA LYS A 310 -9.23 -6.93 -4.21
C LYS A 310 -10.35 -6.50 -3.26
N PRO A 311 -11.64 -6.74 -3.59
CA PRO A 311 -12.73 -6.58 -2.63
C PRO A 311 -12.49 -7.41 -1.36
N PHE A 312 -12.96 -6.92 -0.22
CA PHE A 312 -12.72 -7.56 1.07
C PHE A 312 -13.98 -7.54 1.94
N TYR A 313 -14.53 -8.73 2.18
CA TYR A 313 -15.85 -8.94 2.82
C TYR A 313 -16.94 -8.05 2.20
N TYR A 314 -17.26 -6.94 2.86
CA TYR A 314 -18.34 -6.03 2.49
C TYR A 314 -17.85 -4.77 1.77
N ASP A 315 -16.54 -4.57 1.70
CA ASP A 315 -15.96 -3.47 0.94
C ASP A 315 -15.73 -3.88 -0.52
N THR A 316 -16.19 -3.06 -1.46
CA THR A 316 -15.86 -3.18 -2.89
C THR A 316 -14.50 -2.56 -3.17
N SER A 317 -13.91 -2.80 -4.35
CA SER A 317 -12.64 -2.17 -4.73
C SER A 317 -12.72 -0.64 -4.67
N GLU A 318 -13.86 -0.07 -5.07
CA GLU A 318 -14.15 1.37 -5.05
C GLU A 318 -14.20 1.88 -3.61
N SER A 319 -14.98 1.25 -2.73
CA SER A 319 -15.07 1.70 -1.33
C SER A 319 -13.72 1.58 -0.60
N ILE A 320 -12.91 0.57 -0.94
CA ILE A 320 -11.54 0.46 -0.43
C ILE A 320 -10.69 1.64 -0.89
N VAL A 321 -10.63 1.90 -2.20
CA VAL A 321 -9.80 2.98 -2.73
C VAL A 321 -10.23 4.34 -2.16
N GLU A 322 -11.52 4.63 -2.15
CA GLU A 322 -12.03 5.93 -1.72
C GLU A 322 -11.94 6.11 -0.19
N GLN A 323 -12.51 5.19 0.58
CA GLN A 323 -12.74 5.39 2.02
C GLN A 323 -11.58 4.85 2.87
N ARG A 324 -10.93 3.76 2.44
CA ARG A 324 -9.88 3.11 3.25
C ARG A 324 -8.50 3.61 2.89
N ILE A 325 -8.30 4.04 1.65
CA ILE A 325 -7.00 4.51 1.15
C ILE A 325 -7.00 6.02 1.04
N LEU A 326 -7.77 6.62 0.12
CA LEU A 326 -7.70 8.07 -0.15
C LEU A 326 -8.09 8.90 1.08
N GLN A 327 -9.24 8.62 1.70
CA GLN A 327 -9.67 9.35 2.90
C GLN A 327 -8.65 9.22 4.06
N MET A 328 -8.11 8.03 4.30
CA MET A 328 -7.11 7.83 5.35
C MET A 328 -5.76 8.50 5.00
N MET A 329 -5.33 8.46 3.75
CA MET A 329 -4.13 9.18 3.30
C MET A 329 -4.30 10.70 3.44
N MET A 330 -5.51 11.22 3.26
CA MET A 330 -5.84 12.62 3.52
C MET A 330 -5.77 12.92 5.02
N HIS A 331 -6.29 12.03 5.87
CA HIS A 331 -6.16 12.16 7.33
C HIS A 331 -4.71 12.12 7.82
N LEU A 332 -3.88 11.31 7.18
CA LEU A 332 -2.44 11.26 7.45
C LEU A 332 -1.66 12.44 6.84
N GLY A 333 -2.35 13.37 6.14
CA GLY A 333 -1.75 14.54 5.48
C GLY A 333 -0.88 14.22 4.26
N LEU A 334 -1.01 13.01 3.72
CA LEU A 334 -0.23 12.54 2.58
C LEU A 334 -0.80 13.05 1.25
N ILE A 335 -2.11 13.26 1.21
CA ILE A 335 -2.81 13.84 0.06
C ILE A 335 -3.72 14.98 0.51
N ARG A 336 -4.15 15.78 -0.46
CA ARG A 336 -5.21 16.77 -0.36
C ARG A 336 -6.38 16.32 -1.22
N ILE A 337 -7.59 16.64 -0.77
CA ILE A 337 -8.81 16.37 -1.52
C ILE A 337 -9.55 17.70 -1.66
N GLY A 338 -9.86 18.08 -2.89
CA GLY A 338 -10.65 19.27 -3.20
C GLY A 338 -11.88 18.90 -4.04
N GLU A 339 -12.69 19.92 -4.31
CA GLU A 339 -13.87 19.79 -5.15
C GLU A 339 -13.72 20.70 -6.37
N ASP A 340 -13.82 20.10 -7.54
CA ASP A 340 -13.94 20.78 -8.82
C ASP A 340 -15.42 20.86 -9.22
N GLN A 341 -15.83 21.97 -9.86
CA GLN A 341 -17.23 22.23 -10.19
C GLN A 341 -17.78 21.29 -11.27
N GLU A 342 -16.94 20.84 -12.19
CA GLU A 342 -17.33 20.00 -13.33
C GLU A 342 -16.95 18.53 -13.10
N GLU A 343 -15.81 18.30 -12.46
CA GLU A 343 -15.19 16.98 -12.33
C GLU A 343 -15.42 16.30 -10.97
N GLY A 344 -16.01 17.02 -10.01
CA GLY A 344 -16.23 16.56 -8.65
C GLY A 344 -14.92 16.46 -7.87
N SER A 345 -14.77 15.39 -7.07
CA SER A 345 -13.63 15.26 -6.17
C SER A 345 -12.31 15.12 -6.93
N VAL A 346 -11.33 15.95 -6.56
CA VAL A 346 -9.97 15.97 -7.12
C VAL A 346 -8.95 15.75 -6.01
N ILE A 347 -7.83 15.11 -6.34
CA ILE A 347 -6.79 14.80 -5.36
C ILE A 347 -5.41 15.27 -5.82
N GLN A 348 -4.53 15.55 -4.85
CA GLN A 348 -3.12 15.79 -5.09
C GLN A 348 -2.28 15.29 -3.91
N VAL A 349 -1.13 14.68 -4.20
CA VAL A 349 -0.16 14.24 -3.20
C VAL A 349 0.62 15.44 -2.67
N THR A 350 0.75 15.53 -1.35
CA THR A 350 1.53 16.61 -0.73
C THR A 350 3.02 16.36 -0.84
N LYS A 351 3.83 17.42 -0.76
CA LYS A 351 5.31 17.28 -0.66
C LYS A 351 5.72 16.42 0.54
N LEU A 352 4.96 16.50 1.63
CA LEU A 352 5.14 15.67 2.82
C LEU A 352 4.81 14.21 2.52
N GLY A 353 3.64 13.96 1.93
CA GLY A 353 3.19 12.62 1.53
C GLY A 353 4.19 11.92 0.65
N LYS A 354 4.70 12.60 -0.39
CA LYS A 354 5.76 12.08 -1.24
C LYS A 354 6.97 11.58 -0.45
N LYS A 355 7.49 12.38 0.48
CA LYS A 355 8.67 12.00 1.30
C LYS A 355 8.36 10.82 2.23
N VAL A 356 7.20 10.83 2.88
CA VAL A 356 6.81 9.79 3.83
C VAL A 356 6.56 8.45 3.13
N ILE A 357 5.83 8.47 2.01
CA ILE A 357 5.52 7.28 1.21
C ILE A 357 6.80 6.64 0.66
N GLN A 358 7.70 7.44 0.05
CA GLN A 358 8.96 6.94 -0.51
C GLN A 358 9.95 6.45 0.56
N GLY A 359 9.91 7.03 1.76
CA GLY A 359 10.82 6.70 2.86
C GLY A 359 10.35 5.55 3.77
N THR A 360 9.15 5.00 3.56
CA THR A 360 8.57 4.00 4.46
C THR A 360 8.30 2.68 3.74
N PHE A 361 8.73 1.59 4.36
CA PHE A 361 8.49 0.22 3.90
C PHE A 361 8.01 -0.66 5.06
N VAL A 362 7.05 -1.54 4.77
CA VAL A 362 6.50 -2.58 5.65
C VAL A 362 6.62 -3.93 4.95
N ALA A 363 7.37 -4.85 5.55
CA ALA A 363 7.55 -6.21 5.03
C ALA A 363 6.22 -6.98 5.00
N GLU A 364 6.10 -7.99 4.14
CA GLU A 364 4.83 -8.70 3.88
C GLU A 364 4.24 -9.33 5.16
N GLU A 365 5.11 -9.91 5.94
CA GLU A 365 4.85 -10.56 7.22
C GLU A 365 4.56 -9.60 8.38
N ASP A 366 4.92 -8.32 8.24
CA ASP A 366 4.74 -7.31 9.28
C ASP A 366 3.33 -6.71 9.24
N LYS A 367 2.40 -7.47 9.80
CA LYS A 367 0.99 -7.09 9.99
C LYS A 367 0.66 -6.97 11.47
N ILE A 368 -0.30 -6.11 11.78
CA ILE A 368 -0.82 -6.01 13.15
C ILE A 368 -2.06 -6.89 13.29
N GLU A 369 -2.03 -7.77 14.28
CA GLU A 369 -3.21 -8.49 14.76
C GLU A 369 -3.64 -7.86 16.09
N LEU A 370 -4.58 -6.91 16.03
CA LEU A 370 -5.12 -6.24 17.23
C LEU A 370 -6.06 -7.14 18.05
N TYR A 371 -6.41 -8.30 17.51
CA TYR A 371 -7.25 -9.32 18.14
C TYR A 371 -6.38 -10.52 18.58
N ALA A 372 -5.25 -10.26 19.23
CA ALA A 372 -4.63 -11.32 20.02
C ALA A 372 -5.52 -11.55 21.25
N GLU A 373 -6.07 -12.75 21.34
CA GLU A 373 -6.94 -13.25 22.42
C GLU A 373 -6.44 -12.78 23.80
N GLN A 374 -7.35 -12.18 24.58
CA GLN A 374 -7.20 -12.14 26.03
C GLN A 374 -7.43 -13.54 26.61
#